data_AF-A0A4R5I7W1-F1
#
_entry.id   AF-A0A4R5I7W1-F1
#
_cell.length_a   1.000
_cell.length_b   1.000
_cell.length_c   1.000
_cell.angle_alpha   90.00
_cell.angle_beta   90.00
_cell.angle_gamma   90.00
#
_symmetry.space_group_name_H-M   'P 1'
#
loop_
_entity.id
_entity.type
_entity.pdbx_description
1 polymer ?
#
loop_
_entity_poly.entity_id
_entity_poly.type
_entity_poly.pdbx_seq_one_letter_code
_entity_poly.pdbx_strand_id
1 'polypeptide(L)' 'ALQPIPIGHKVALRDMDVKETVYKYGIDIGKVVAPIKAGEHAHVHNIKTKRW' A
#
# COMPACT_ATOMS: atom_id res chain seq x y z
N ALA A 1 6.78 -3.75 -12.10
CA ALA A 1 6.06 -4.38 -10.98
C ALA A 1 6.84 -5.63 -10.57
N LEU A 2 6.98 -5.88 -9.27
CA LEU A 2 7.75 -7.04 -8.76
C LEU A 2 6.95 -8.35 -8.78
N GLN A 3 5.61 -8.27 -8.88
CA GLN A 3 4.68 -9.38 -8.99
C GLN A 3 3.47 -8.97 -9.86
N PRO A 4 2.61 -9.92 -10.29
CA PRO A 4 1.37 -9.59 -11.00
C PRO A 4 0.46 -8.67 -10.17
N ILE A 5 0.01 -7.58 -10.79
CA ILE A 5 -0.91 -6.61 -10.20
C ILE A 5 -2.14 -6.53 -11.11
N PRO A 6 -3.33 -6.96 -10.66
CA PRO A 6 -4.55 -6.86 -11.45
C PRO A 6 -4.89 -5.41 -11.83
N ILE A 7 -5.58 -5.22 -12.97
CA ILE A 7 -6.05 -3.90 -13.37
C ILE A 7 -6.98 -3.30 -12.31
N GLY A 8 -6.80 -2.01 -12.01
CA GLY A 8 -7.56 -1.30 -10.97
C GLY A 8 -6.99 -1.43 -9.55
N HIS A 9 -5.94 -2.26 -9.35
CA HIS A 9 -5.27 -2.38 -8.07
C HIS A 9 -4.17 -1.32 -7.88
N LYS A 10 -3.72 -1.14 -6.63
CA LYS A 10 -2.71 -0.13 -6.30
C LYS A 10 -1.30 -0.73 -6.42
N VAL A 11 -0.38 0.09 -6.89
CA VAL A 11 1.07 -0.18 -6.87
C VAL A 11 1.76 0.80 -5.92
N ALA A 12 2.73 0.33 -5.17
CA ALA A 12 3.55 1.18 -4.31
C ALA A 12 4.49 2.06 -5.16
N LEU A 13 4.47 3.37 -4.93
CA LEU A 13 5.34 4.33 -5.63
C LEU A 13 6.70 4.52 -4.96
N ARG A 14 6.84 4.07 -3.71
CA ARG A 14 8.05 4.13 -2.91
C ARG A 14 8.08 2.96 -1.93
N ASP A 15 9.25 2.69 -1.37
CA ASP A 15 9.37 1.78 -0.23
C ASP A 15 8.60 2.35 0.97
N MET A 16 7.95 1.45 1.72
CA MET A 16 7.18 1.79 2.90
C MET A 16 7.42 0.75 4.00
N ASP A 17 7.79 1.22 5.18
CA ASP A 17 7.95 0.38 6.36
C ASP A 17 6.65 0.15 7.11
N VAL A 18 6.65 -0.88 7.96
CA VAL A 18 5.52 -1.21 8.83
C VAL A 18 5.18 -0.01 9.73
N LYS A 19 3.87 0.29 9.87
CA LYS A 19 3.29 1.46 10.56
C LYS A 19 3.36 2.78 9.79
N GLU A 20 4.00 2.85 8.62
CA GLU A 20 3.88 4.04 7.78
C GLU A 20 2.44 4.29 7.33
N THR A 21 2.11 5.58 7.14
CA THR A 21 0.80 6.01 6.65
C THR A 21 0.76 5.89 5.13
N VAL A 22 -0.31 5.25 4.63
CA VAL A 22 -0.57 5.16 3.20
C VAL A 22 -1.45 6.33 2.78
N TYR A 23 -0.98 7.09 1.80
CA TYR A 23 -1.72 8.19 1.21
C TYR A 23 -2.24 7.83 -0.17
N LYS A 24 -3.50 8.19 -0.44
CA LYS A 24 -4.08 8.14 -1.79
C LYS A 24 -4.88 9.42 -2.02
N TYR A 25 -4.61 10.10 -3.13
CA TYR A 25 -5.24 11.39 -3.47
C TYR A 25 -5.06 12.46 -2.36
N GLY A 26 -3.91 12.46 -1.69
CA GLY A 26 -3.64 13.36 -0.56
C GLY A 26 -4.35 13.01 0.75
N ILE A 27 -5.13 11.93 0.79
CA ILE A 27 -5.87 11.50 1.97
C ILE A 27 -5.18 10.29 2.61
N ASP A 28 -5.10 10.30 3.95
CA ASP A 28 -4.72 9.14 4.75
C ASP A 28 -5.79 8.05 4.60
N ILE A 29 -5.42 6.93 3.99
CA ILE A 29 -6.33 5.80 3.80
C ILE A 29 -6.06 4.64 4.75
N GLY A 30 -4.96 4.66 5.51
CA GLY A 30 -4.53 3.48 6.26
C GLY A 30 -3.07 3.47 6.69
N LYS A 31 -2.66 2.32 7.20
CA LYS A 31 -1.29 2.03 7.59
C LYS A 31 -0.77 0.76 6.94
N VAL A 32 0.53 0.73 6.73
CA VAL A 32 1.27 -0.45 6.28
C VAL A 32 1.37 -1.46 7.43
N VAL A 33 1.02 -2.73 7.17
CA VAL A 33 1.08 -3.84 8.13
C VAL A 33 2.12 -4.90 7.79
N ALA A 34 2.68 -4.85 6.58
CA ALA A 34 3.84 -5.63 6.14
C ALA A 34 4.70 -4.75 5.22
N PRO A 35 6.04 -4.83 5.24
CA PRO A 35 6.90 -3.99 4.40
C PRO A 35 6.47 -4.04 2.92
N ILE A 36 6.49 -2.90 2.25
CA ILE A 36 6.11 -2.79 0.83
C ILE A 36 7.26 -2.14 0.08
N LYS A 37 7.76 -2.79 -0.98
CA LYS A 37 8.76 -2.20 -1.87
C LYS A 37 8.10 -1.42 -3.00
N ALA A 38 8.81 -0.41 -3.52
CA ALA A 38 8.42 0.29 -4.72
C ALA A 38 8.16 -0.71 -5.87
N GLY A 39 7.01 -0.58 -6.52
CA GLY A 39 6.57 -1.48 -7.58
C GLY A 39 5.83 -2.74 -7.11
N GLU A 40 5.62 -2.95 -5.80
CA GLU A 40 4.79 -4.03 -5.28
C GLU A 40 3.29 -3.72 -5.30
N HIS A 41 2.49 -4.78 -5.25
CA HIS A 41 1.04 -4.76 -5.10
C HIS A 41 0.64 -4.26 -3.70
N ALA A 42 0.09 -3.05 -3.63
CA ALA A 42 -0.40 -2.44 -2.41
C ALA A 42 -1.89 -2.77 -2.18
N HIS A 43 -2.21 -3.69 -1.29
CA HIS A 43 -3.59 -4.14 -1.04
C HIS A 43 -3.85 -4.61 0.39
N VAL A 44 -4.90 -5.40 0.61
CA VAL A 44 -5.44 -5.74 1.94
C VAL A 44 -4.49 -6.63 2.76
N HIS A 45 -3.56 -7.32 2.11
CA HIS A 45 -2.58 -8.17 2.78
C HIS A 45 -1.42 -7.37 3.40
N ASN A 46 -1.12 -6.17 2.89
CA ASN A 46 -0.03 -5.33 3.39
C ASN A 46 -0.48 -3.92 3.84
N ILE A 47 -1.76 -3.58 3.68
CA ILE A 47 -2.36 -2.31 4.14
C ILE A 47 -3.64 -2.58 4.91
N LYS A 48 -3.79 -1.90 6.05
CA LYS A 48 -5.03 -1.89 6.82
C LYS A 48 -5.60 -0.48 6.88
N THR A 49 -6.88 -0.32 6.56
CA THR A 49 -7.58 0.96 6.63
C THR A 49 -7.71 1.42 8.08
N LYS A 50 -7.63 2.74 8.32
CA LYS A 50 -7.80 3.35 9.66
C LYS A 50 -9.26 3.63 10.02
N ARG A 51 -10.17 3.57 9.05
CA ARG A 51 -11.61 3.49 9.32
C ARG A 51 -11.91 2.06 9.77
N TRP A 52 -12.70 1.95 10.85
CA TRP A 52 -13.17 0.76 11.57
C TRP A 52 -12.11 -0.09 12.30
#